data_AF-A0A7V2RQJ8-F1
#
_entry.id   AF-A0A7V2RQJ8-F1
#
_cell.length_a   1.000
_cell.length_b   1.000
_cell.length_c   1.000
_cell.angle_alpha   90.00
_cell.angle_beta   90.00
_cell.angle_gamma   90.00
#
_symmetry.space_group_name_H-M   'P 1'
#
loop_
_entity.id
_entity.type
_entity.pdbx_description
1 polymer ?
#
loop_
_entity_poly.entity_id
_entity_poly.type
_entity_poly.pdbx_seq_one_letter_code
_entity_poly.pdbx_strand_id
1 'polypeptide(L)'
;MINNLFVMAKLPAFRYVRMDRQEERMGRLFITNPLNPQENIFTNGRGTKTCYDKFHIIDDKTLKDYPIDKKFLIPVLRSSRSIKTICHKLDKNYYLFVCNEKLDVLKSKYPATYKWIMNWSTKRNQKGILLPEKFINQDGRKTWYYLKPEKPANIFISINPDKKLFFSYSTAPIFLNQRLVAIRTNQKDVELIAALLNSIVSLLVVELNGVSRNLGALDLNADFFKTKMKILDPNLLDTKGKKEILGKFRPLAKRKIENYDKEFSKPDRVGFDKTVLNAFGYDLGILPKLYKLLIDTVNNRVEMKNK
;
A
#
# COMPACT_ATOMS: atom_id res chain seq x y z
N MET A 1 31.03 21.40 -0.28
CA MET A 1 29.63 21.15 0.15
C MET A 1 29.25 19.70 -0.12
N ILE A 2 29.88 18.75 0.58
CA ILE A 2 29.58 17.32 0.49
C ILE A 2 29.26 16.88 1.92
N ASN A 3 27.99 16.92 2.28
CA ASN A 3 27.49 16.38 3.53
C ASN A 3 26.13 15.73 3.26
N ASN A 4 26.17 14.47 2.84
CA ASN A 4 25.04 13.53 2.96
C ASN A 4 25.47 12.04 2.87
N LEU A 5 26.75 11.75 3.17
CA LEU A 5 27.32 10.40 3.10
C LEU A 5 26.91 9.45 4.25
N PHE A 6 26.04 9.89 5.17
CA PHE A 6 25.77 9.17 6.44
C PHE A 6 24.27 9.10 6.76
N VAL A 7 23.49 8.32 6.00
CA VAL A 7 22.11 7.98 6.41
C VAL A 7 21.82 6.48 6.40
N MET A 8 22.59 5.63 5.71
CA MET A 8 22.40 4.15 5.78
C MET A 8 23.27 3.44 6.81
N ALA A 9 24.33 4.07 7.34
CA ALA A 9 25.12 3.55 8.47
C ALA A 9 24.41 3.63 9.84
N LYS A 10 23.13 4.01 9.90
CA LYS A 10 22.33 4.15 11.13
C LYS A 10 21.16 3.15 11.23
N LEU A 11 21.15 2.09 10.41
CA LEU A 11 20.23 0.97 10.63
C LEU A 11 20.74 0.12 11.82
N PRO A 12 19.91 -0.20 12.84
CA PRO A 12 20.31 -1.01 13.99
C PRO A 12 20.89 -2.39 13.61
N ALA A 13 20.52 -2.92 12.44
CA ALA A 13 21.05 -4.18 11.89
C ALA A 13 22.54 -4.12 11.48
N PHE A 14 23.10 -2.92 11.30
CA PHE A 14 24.49 -2.72 10.86
C PHE A 14 25.40 -2.21 11.97
N ARG A 15 24.94 -2.19 13.23
CA ARG A 15 25.67 -1.59 14.36
C ARG A 15 26.84 -2.42 14.89
N TYR A 16 27.01 -3.67 14.45
CA TYR A 16 27.99 -4.60 15.03
C TYR A 16 28.78 -5.45 14.02
N VAL A 17 28.67 -5.20 12.72
CA VAL A 17 29.38 -5.99 11.70
C VAL A 17 30.42 -5.10 11.00
N ARG A 18 31.67 -5.53 11.01
CA ARG A 18 32.74 -4.94 10.19
C ARG A 18 32.33 -5.16 8.73
N MET A 19 31.78 -4.13 8.07
CA MET A 19 31.28 -4.26 6.71
C MET A 19 32.42 -4.65 5.76
N ASP A 20 32.21 -5.68 4.95
CA ASP A 20 33.16 -6.05 3.91
C ASP A 20 33.00 -5.15 2.65
N ARG A 21 33.94 -5.23 1.71
CA ARG A 21 33.88 -4.44 0.45
C ARG A 21 32.62 -4.74 -0.40
N GLN A 22 31.95 -5.87 -0.19
CA GLN A 22 30.74 -6.27 -0.91
C GLN A 22 29.51 -5.60 -0.31
N GLU A 23 29.41 -5.51 1.02
CA GLU A 23 28.37 -4.75 1.72
C GLU A 23 28.48 -3.25 1.43
N GLU A 24 29.70 -2.71 1.29
CA GLU A 24 29.92 -1.34 0.82
C GLU A 24 29.43 -1.13 -0.63
N ARG A 25 29.64 -2.10 -1.54
CA ARG A 25 29.11 -2.04 -2.91
C ARG A 25 27.59 -2.11 -2.96
N MET A 26 26.99 -2.98 -2.15
CA MET A 26 25.53 -3.06 -1.97
C MET A 26 24.99 -1.75 -1.40
N GLY A 27 25.64 -1.18 -0.38
CA GLY A 27 25.31 0.12 0.18
C GLY A 27 25.35 1.22 -0.88
N ARG A 28 26.40 1.28 -1.72
CA ARG A 28 26.51 2.24 -2.83
C ARG A 28 25.36 2.11 -3.84
N LEU A 29 24.91 0.88 -4.15
CA LEU A 29 23.76 0.60 -5.03
C LEU A 29 22.48 1.33 -4.57
N PHE A 30 22.23 1.38 -3.26
CA PHE A 30 21.05 2.02 -2.66
C PHE A 30 21.25 3.53 -2.38
N ILE A 31 22.46 4.03 -2.55
CA ILE A 31 22.83 5.43 -2.29
C ILE A 31 22.75 6.27 -3.57
N THR A 32 23.12 5.75 -4.74
CA THR A 32 23.28 6.60 -5.95
C THR A 32 22.16 6.52 -6.98
N ASN A 33 21.33 5.46 -7.02
CA ASN A 33 20.37 5.26 -8.12
C ASN A 33 18.88 5.33 -7.72
N PRO A 34 18.45 4.78 -6.56
CA PRO A 34 17.06 4.91 -6.14
C PRO A 34 16.79 6.32 -5.59
N LEU A 35 15.80 7.02 -6.15
CA LEU A 35 15.42 8.38 -5.73
C LEU A 35 14.16 8.38 -4.86
N ASN A 36 13.94 9.46 -4.12
CA ASN A 36 12.70 9.67 -3.37
C ASN A 36 11.56 10.03 -4.34
N PRO A 37 10.58 9.15 -4.56
CA PRO A 37 9.57 9.33 -5.61
C PRO A 37 8.53 10.42 -5.31
N GLN A 38 8.51 10.94 -4.09
CA GLN A 38 7.47 11.86 -3.62
C GLN A 38 7.45 13.13 -4.48
N GLU A 39 6.22 13.54 -4.86
CA GLU A 39 5.90 14.73 -5.66
C GLU A 39 6.35 14.70 -7.12
N ASN A 40 7.50 14.09 -7.42
CA ASN A 40 8.06 14.05 -8.78
C ASN A 40 7.60 12.84 -9.61
N ILE A 41 7.38 11.68 -8.97
CA ILE A 41 6.96 10.44 -9.65
C ILE A 41 5.54 10.05 -9.22
N PHE A 42 5.28 10.11 -7.92
CA PHE A 42 3.97 9.85 -7.37
C PHE A 42 3.72 10.65 -6.09
N THR A 43 2.44 10.77 -5.74
CA THR A 43 2.02 11.19 -4.41
C THR A 43 1.50 9.98 -3.65
N ASN A 44 1.63 10.00 -2.33
CA ASN A 44 1.11 8.95 -1.47
C ASN A 44 0.25 9.52 -0.33
N GLY A 45 -0.56 8.66 0.27
CA GLY A 45 -1.34 8.95 1.47
C GLY A 45 -2.01 7.69 1.98
N ARG A 46 -2.77 7.77 3.06
CA ARG A 46 -3.63 6.64 3.48
C ARG A 46 -4.93 6.61 2.67
N GLY A 47 -5.60 5.47 2.67
CA GLY A 47 -7.00 5.39 2.30
C GLY A 47 -7.90 6.12 3.32
N THR A 48 -9.20 6.10 3.06
CA THR A 48 -10.20 6.83 3.85
C THR A 48 -10.25 6.33 5.29
N LYS A 49 -10.07 7.25 6.23
CA LYS A 49 -10.28 7.03 7.66
C LYS A 49 -11.77 7.17 7.98
N THR A 50 -12.39 6.03 8.26
CA THR A 50 -13.81 5.93 8.59
C THR A 50 -14.10 6.24 10.05
N CYS A 51 -13.11 6.07 10.94
CA CYS A 51 -13.24 6.05 12.41
C CYS A 51 -14.04 4.85 12.95
N TYR A 52 -15.02 4.35 12.21
CA TYR A 52 -15.82 3.19 12.56
C TYR A 52 -16.31 2.44 11.30
N ASP A 53 -15.55 1.44 10.87
CA ASP A 53 -15.83 0.69 9.63
C ASP A 53 -17.22 0.07 9.60
N LYS A 54 -17.79 -0.37 10.73
CA LYS A 54 -19.12 -1.02 10.73
C LYS A 54 -20.25 -0.09 10.29
N PHE A 55 -20.09 1.22 10.46
CA PHE A 55 -21.07 2.20 10.03
C PHE A 55 -20.80 2.71 8.60
N HIS A 56 -19.53 2.92 8.27
CA HIS A 56 -19.14 3.56 7.01
C HIS A 56 -18.74 2.60 5.89
N ILE A 57 -18.54 1.31 6.16
CA ILE A 57 -18.25 0.30 5.15
C ILE A 57 -19.31 -0.78 5.19
N ILE A 58 -20.19 -0.73 4.21
CA ILE A 58 -21.37 -1.58 4.07
C ILE A 58 -21.02 -2.71 3.10
N ASP A 59 -21.41 -3.94 3.44
CA ASP A 59 -21.29 -5.09 2.55
C ASP A 59 -22.62 -5.45 1.88
N ASP A 60 -22.56 -6.29 0.85
CA ASP A 60 -23.75 -6.74 0.12
C ASP A 60 -24.78 -7.41 1.02
N LYS A 61 -24.36 -8.08 2.10
CA LYS A 61 -25.28 -8.69 3.06
C LYS A 61 -26.08 -7.61 3.79
N THR A 62 -25.42 -6.58 4.29
CA THR A 62 -26.06 -5.45 4.97
C THR A 62 -26.99 -4.70 4.01
N LEU A 63 -26.64 -4.59 2.72
CA LEU A 63 -27.50 -3.96 1.71
C LEU A 63 -28.82 -4.71 1.46
N LYS A 64 -28.91 -6.00 1.79
CA LYS A 64 -30.19 -6.75 1.72
C LYS A 64 -31.16 -6.30 2.82
N ASP A 65 -30.63 -6.05 4.03
CA ASP A 65 -31.42 -5.63 5.19
C ASP A 65 -31.69 -4.11 5.18
N TYR A 66 -30.76 -3.34 4.61
CA TYR A 66 -30.78 -1.89 4.50
C TYR A 66 -30.45 -1.49 3.06
N PRO A 67 -31.46 -1.41 2.17
CA PRO A 67 -31.26 -1.08 0.75
C PRO A 67 -30.95 0.41 0.57
N ILE A 68 -29.76 0.82 1.02
CA ILE A 68 -29.26 2.19 0.96
C ILE A 68 -29.13 2.61 -0.50
N ASP A 69 -29.52 3.85 -0.78
CA ASP A 69 -29.57 4.36 -2.14
C ASP A 69 -28.17 4.40 -2.76
N LYS A 70 -28.04 3.89 -4.00
CA LYS A 70 -26.75 3.73 -4.69
C LYS A 70 -25.94 5.02 -4.79
N LYS A 71 -26.59 6.20 -4.80
CA LYS A 71 -25.91 7.51 -4.83
C LYS A 71 -25.03 7.77 -3.61
N PHE A 72 -25.28 7.07 -2.49
CA PHE A 72 -24.51 7.20 -1.25
C PHE A 72 -23.48 6.08 -1.06
N LEU A 73 -23.31 5.21 -2.06
CA LEU A 73 -22.47 4.02 -1.99
C LEU A 73 -21.34 4.10 -3.02
N ILE A 74 -20.10 4.12 -2.52
CA ILE A 74 -18.90 4.15 -3.36
C ILE A 74 -18.12 2.84 -3.17
N PRO A 75 -17.87 2.03 -4.21
CA PRO A 75 -17.08 0.81 -4.07
C PRO A 75 -15.71 1.08 -3.43
N VAL A 76 -15.33 0.27 -2.44
CA VAL A 76 -14.10 0.47 -1.67
C VAL A 76 -13.37 -0.83 -1.39
N LEU A 77 -12.04 -0.81 -1.51
CA LEU A 77 -11.21 -1.91 -1.02
C LEU A 77 -11.07 -1.80 0.50
N ARG A 78 -11.84 -2.65 1.20
CA ARG A 78 -11.90 -2.64 2.67
C ARG A 78 -10.59 -3.08 3.34
N SER A 79 -9.88 -4.06 2.78
CA SER A 79 -8.66 -4.61 3.39
C SER A 79 -7.73 -5.25 2.37
N SER A 80 -6.47 -5.43 2.74
CA SER A 80 -5.49 -6.17 1.94
C SER A 80 -5.61 -7.69 2.02
N ARG A 81 -6.42 -8.25 2.94
CA ARG A 81 -6.42 -9.69 3.25
C ARG A 81 -6.84 -10.57 2.07
N SER A 82 -7.76 -10.08 1.23
CA SER A 82 -8.24 -10.81 0.05
C SER A 82 -7.33 -10.64 -1.17
N ILE A 83 -6.40 -9.69 -1.14
CA ILE A 83 -5.54 -9.40 -2.28
C ILE A 83 -4.46 -10.48 -2.38
N LYS A 84 -4.41 -11.13 -3.54
CA LYS A 84 -3.49 -12.25 -3.80
C LYS A 84 -2.60 -11.99 -5.01
N THR A 85 -2.91 -11.00 -5.85
CA THR A 85 -2.26 -10.71 -7.13
C THR A 85 -1.81 -9.24 -7.12
N ILE A 86 -0.75 -8.92 -7.88
CA ILE A 86 -0.33 -7.51 -8.03
C ILE A 86 -1.36 -6.76 -8.87
N CYS A 87 -1.84 -7.31 -9.98
CA CYS A 87 -2.94 -6.73 -10.74
C CYS A 87 -4.27 -7.12 -10.07
N HIS A 88 -4.95 -6.13 -9.50
CA HIS A 88 -6.17 -6.29 -8.72
C HIS A 88 -7.36 -5.64 -9.42
N LYS A 89 -8.43 -6.42 -9.53
CA LYS A 89 -9.76 -5.94 -9.90
C LYS A 89 -10.59 -5.81 -8.62
N LEU A 90 -11.13 -4.63 -8.38
CA LEU A 90 -11.96 -4.39 -7.20
C LEU A 90 -13.26 -5.19 -7.30
N ASP A 91 -13.47 -6.07 -6.33
CA ASP A 91 -14.75 -6.71 -6.10
C ASP A 91 -15.74 -5.67 -5.53
N LYS A 92 -16.92 -5.55 -6.13
CA LYS A 92 -17.96 -4.61 -5.68
C LYS A 92 -18.77 -5.18 -4.52
N ASN A 93 -18.09 -5.66 -3.49
CA ASN A 93 -18.73 -6.35 -2.35
C ASN A 93 -18.76 -5.46 -1.09
N TYR A 94 -18.03 -4.35 -1.11
CA TYR A 94 -17.97 -3.38 -0.03
C TYR A 94 -18.10 -1.96 -0.59
N TYR A 95 -18.84 -1.14 0.14
CA TYR A 95 -19.16 0.22 -0.23
C TYR A 95 -18.88 1.16 0.93
N LEU A 96 -18.19 2.26 0.64
CA LEU A 96 -18.08 3.39 1.52
C LEU A 96 -19.42 4.14 1.52
N PHE A 97 -20.01 4.32 2.70
CA PHE A 97 -21.20 5.11 2.91
C PHE A 97 -20.85 6.61 2.98
N VAL A 98 -21.33 7.37 2.01
CA VAL A 98 -21.03 8.80 1.87
C VAL A 98 -22.32 9.57 1.64
N CYS A 99 -22.83 10.18 2.70
CA CYS A 99 -24.08 10.96 2.66
C CYS A 99 -23.90 12.32 3.31
N ASN A 100 -24.14 13.39 2.54
CA ASN A 100 -24.11 14.78 3.00
C ASN A 100 -25.50 15.45 2.93
N GLU A 101 -26.56 14.67 2.71
CA GLU A 101 -27.93 15.18 2.66
C GLU A 101 -28.47 15.44 4.07
N LYS A 102 -29.32 16.46 4.23
CA LYS A 102 -29.99 16.75 5.50
C LYS A 102 -30.97 15.62 5.87
N LEU A 103 -31.19 15.40 7.18
CA LEU A 103 -32.07 14.34 7.68
C LEU A 103 -33.51 14.45 7.15
N ASP A 104 -34.07 15.65 6.97
CA ASP A 104 -35.42 15.83 6.44
C ASP A 104 -35.53 15.44 4.96
N VAL A 105 -34.48 15.74 4.18
CA VAL A 105 -34.36 15.30 2.78
C VAL A 105 -34.25 13.79 2.71
N LEU A 106 -33.45 13.19 3.60
CA LEU A 106 -33.31 11.73 3.67
C LEU A 106 -34.63 11.06 4.07
N LYS A 107 -35.33 11.60 5.06
CA LYS A 107 -36.61 11.07 5.53
C LYS A 107 -37.68 11.07 4.43
N SER A 108 -37.70 12.10 3.60
CA SER A 108 -38.68 12.27 2.52
C SER A 108 -38.31 11.55 1.22
N LYS A 109 -37.04 11.64 0.79
CA LYS A 109 -36.59 11.16 -0.54
C LYS A 109 -35.79 9.86 -0.51
N TYR A 110 -35.19 9.51 0.62
CA TYR A 110 -34.25 8.38 0.76
C TYR A 110 -34.50 7.60 2.06
N PRO A 111 -35.71 7.08 2.29
CA PRO A 111 -36.14 6.55 3.59
C PRO A 111 -35.29 5.35 4.08
N ALA A 112 -34.75 4.54 3.17
CA ALA A 112 -33.84 3.45 3.52
C ALA A 112 -32.50 3.97 4.07
N THR A 113 -31.92 4.98 3.42
CA THR A 113 -30.70 5.66 3.89
C THR A 113 -30.93 6.37 5.22
N TYR A 114 -32.08 7.03 5.37
CA TYR A 114 -32.49 7.63 6.65
C TYR A 114 -32.55 6.58 7.77
N LYS A 115 -33.21 5.43 7.53
CA LYS A 115 -33.31 4.34 8.50
C LYS A 115 -31.93 3.80 8.90
N TRP A 116 -31.01 3.64 7.95
CA TRP A 116 -29.62 3.28 8.26
C TRP A 116 -29.00 4.28 9.24
N ILE A 117 -29.00 5.57 8.93
CA ILE A 117 -28.42 6.61 9.79
C ILE A 117 -29.07 6.60 11.19
N MET A 118 -30.40 6.53 11.26
CA MET A 118 -31.11 6.55 12.54
C MET A 118 -30.85 5.29 13.38
N ASN A 119 -30.66 4.12 12.76
CA ASN A 119 -30.31 2.90 13.50
C ASN A 119 -28.93 2.97 14.17
N TRP A 120 -28.06 3.87 13.72
CA TRP A 120 -26.73 4.10 14.27
C TRP A 120 -26.65 5.30 15.22
N SER A 121 -27.67 6.17 15.27
CA SER A 121 -27.64 7.41 16.07
C SER A 121 -27.58 7.16 17.58
N THR A 122 -28.07 6.02 18.05
CA THR A 122 -28.05 5.62 19.46
C THR A 122 -26.98 4.59 19.78
N LYS A 123 -26.19 4.14 18.79
CA LYS A 123 -25.13 3.16 19.00
C LYS A 123 -23.94 3.80 19.70
N ARG A 124 -23.24 3.00 20.49
CA ARG A 124 -22.02 3.40 21.21
C ARG A 124 -20.81 2.69 20.64
N ASN A 125 -19.65 3.35 20.71
CA ASN A 125 -18.38 2.72 20.38
C ASN A 125 -17.93 1.77 21.51
N GLN A 126 -16.76 1.14 21.35
CA GLN A 126 -16.20 0.19 22.33
C GLN A 126 -15.88 0.82 23.69
N LYS A 127 -15.83 2.16 23.78
CA LYS A 127 -15.60 2.93 25.01
C LYS A 127 -16.91 3.48 25.60
N GLY A 128 -18.07 3.06 25.10
CA GLY A 128 -19.37 3.52 25.58
C GLY A 128 -19.77 4.93 25.12
N ILE A 129 -19.04 5.60 24.24
CA ILE A 129 -19.40 6.95 23.74
C ILE A 129 -20.35 6.82 22.54
N LEU A 130 -21.38 7.66 22.46
CA LEU A 130 -22.31 7.66 21.33
C LEU A 130 -21.58 7.94 20.01
N LEU A 131 -21.96 7.24 18.92
CA LEU A 131 -21.32 7.46 17.63
C LEU A 131 -21.50 8.89 17.11
N PRO A 132 -22.68 9.54 17.21
CA PRO A 132 -22.83 10.94 16.84
C PRO A 132 -21.86 11.88 17.56
N GLU A 133 -21.75 11.74 18.89
CA GLU A 133 -20.81 12.51 19.73
C GLU A 133 -19.36 12.24 19.35
N LYS A 134 -19.03 10.99 19.01
CA LYS A 134 -17.66 10.61 18.66
C LYS A 134 -17.24 11.15 17.29
N PHE A 135 -18.14 11.18 16.32
CA PHE A 135 -17.81 11.54 14.93
C PHE A 135 -17.98 13.02 14.65
N ILE A 136 -18.88 13.72 15.35
CA ILE A 136 -19.00 15.16 15.21
C ILE A 136 -17.68 15.83 15.60
N ASN A 137 -17.25 16.84 14.85
CA ASN A 137 -15.97 17.54 14.98
C ASN A 137 -14.71 16.69 14.74
N GLN A 138 -14.84 15.37 14.58
CA GLN A 138 -13.71 14.53 14.22
C GLN A 138 -13.30 14.79 12.77
N ASP A 139 -12.02 15.10 12.55
CA ASP A 139 -11.47 15.41 11.22
C ASP A 139 -12.29 16.52 10.49
N GLY A 140 -12.85 17.49 11.25
CA GLY A 140 -13.60 18.63 10.72
C GLY A 140 -15.05 18.33 10.30
N ARG A 141 -15.61 17.17 10.65
CA ARG A 141 -16.98 16.78 10.31
C ARG A 141 -18.02 17.64 11.02
N LYS A 142 -18.87 18.35 10.26
CA LYS A 142 -20.04 19.09 10.76
C LYS A 142 -21.31 18.24 10.88
N THR A 143 -21.30 17.05 10.30
CA THR A 143 -22.43 16.13 10.29
C THR A 143 -21.90 14.75 10.63
N TRP A 144 -22.39 14.17 11.72
CA TRP A 144 -21.77 12.98 12.32
C TRP A 144 -21.78 11.75 11.40
N TYR A 145 -22.80 11.63 10.53
CA TYR A 145 -22.91 10.54 9.56
C TYR A 145 -22.17 10.79 8.24
N TYR A 146 -21.68 12.01 8.01
CA TYR A 146 -20.92 12.34 6.82
C TYR A 146 -19.42 12.08 7.05
N LEU A 147 -18.76 11.49 6.06
CA LEU A 147 -17.31 11.55 5.93
C LEU A 147 -16.94 11.97 4.52
N LYS A 148 -15.86 12.72 4.38
CA LYS A 148 -15.26 13.02 3.09
C LYS A 148 -14.31 11.87 2.72
N PRO A 149 -14.51 11.16 1.59
CA PRO A 149 -13.58 10.15 1.13
C PRO A 149 -12.23 10.75 0.76
N GLU A 150 -11.17 9.98 0.98
CA GLU A 150 -9.85 10.28 0.41
C GLU A 150 -9.87 10.06 -1.11
N LYS A 151 -8.94 10.71 -1.83
CA LYS A 151 -8.81 10.52 -3.28
C LYS A 151 -8.55 9.04 -3.59
N PRO A 152 -9.19 8.47 -4.63
CA PRO A 152 -8.90 7.10 -5.06
C PRO A 152 -7.46 6.99 -5.58
N ALA A 153 -6.96 5.76 -5.68
CA ALA A 153 -5.59 5.49 -6.11
C ALA A 153 -5.50 4.23 -6.98
N ASN A 154 -4.52 4.20 -7.87
CA ASN A 154 -4.26 3.04 -8.72
C ASN A 154 -3.38 2.02 -8.01
N ILE A 155 -2.39 2.46 -7.22
CA ILE A 155 -1.40 1.59 -6.58
C ILE A 155 -1.61 1.60 -5.08
N PHE A 156 -1.50 0.45 -4.42
CA PHE A 156 -1.72 0.33 -2.99
C PHE A 156 -0.99 -0.84 -2.35
N ILE A 157 -0.72 -0.69 -1.05
CA ILE A 157 -0.07 -1.70 -0.22
C ILE A 157 -0.67 -1.67 1.18
N SER A 158 -0.66 -2.81 1.87
CA SER A 158 -1.00 -2.87 3.30
C SER A 158 -0.12 -1.91 4.09
N ILE A 159 -0.67 -1.17 5.06
CA ILE A 159 0.18 -0.44 6.02
C ILE A 159 0.96 -1.41 6.92
N ASN A 160 0.47 -2.65 7.06
CA ASN A 160 1.10 -3.70 7.84
C ASN A 160 1.27 -4.97 6.98
N PRO A 161 2.25 -5.01 6.06
CA PRO A 161 2.60 -6.26 5.39
C PRO A 161 3.27 -7.24 6.37
N ASP A 162 3.02 -8.53 6.16
CA ASP A 162 3.55 -9.63 6.98
C ASP A 162 4.50 -10.50 6.14
N LYS A 163 4.14 -11.76 5.84
CA LYS A 163 4.93 -12.67 4.98
C LYS A 163 4.79 -12.41 3.48
N LYS A 164 3.84 -11.55 3.09
CA LYS A 164 3.61 -11.13 1.71
C LYS A 164 3.85 -9.64 1.59
N LEU A 165 4.88 -9.29 0.83
CA LEU A 165 5.26 -7.91 0.57
C LEU A 165 5.21 -7.68 -0.94
N PHE A 166 4.18 -6.97 -1.39
CA PHE A 166 4.03 -6.55 -2.78
C PHE A 166 3.12 -5.33 -2.85
N PHE A 167 3.33 -4.50 -3.87
CA PHE A 167 2.44 -3.41 -4.21
C PHE A 167 1.40 -3.93 -5.18
N SER A 168 0.12 -3.78 -4.85
CA SER A 168 -0.97 -4.07 -5.77
C SER A 168 -1.29 -2.84 -6.61
N TYR A 169 -1.88 -3.04 -7.78
CA TYR A 169 -2.42 -1.96 -8.57
C TYR A 169 -3.72 -2.35 -9.27
N SER A 170 -4.52 -1.34 -9.59
CA SER A 170 -5.71 -1.45 -10.44
C SER A 170 -5.60 -0.49 -11.62
N THR A 171 -6.14 -0.89 -12.77
CA THR A 171 -6.13 -0.08 -13.99
C THR A 171 -6.94 1.20 -13.81
N ALA A 172 -8.06 1.14 -13.09
CA ALA A 172 -8.81 2.32 -12.68
C ALA A 172 -8.48 2.69 -11.23
N PRO A 173 -8.47 3.98 -10.87
CA PRO A 173 -8.27 4.38 -9.48
C PRO A 173 -9.45 3.92 -8.62
N ILE A 174 -9.16 3.35 -7.45
CA ILE A 174 -10.17 2.83 -6.52
C ILE A 174 -10.09 3.48 -5.15
N PHE A 175 -11.22 3.53 -4.44
CA PHE A 175 -11.23 3.98 -3.05
C PHE A 175 -10.69 2.88 -2.13
N LEU A 176 -9.95 3.29 -1.12
CA LEU A 176 -9.23 2.40 -0.21
C LEU A 176 -9.61 2.73 1.24
N ASN A 177 -9.59 1.73 2.12
CA ASN A 177 -9.62 1.92 3.57
C ASN A 177 -8.27 2.45 4.10
N GLN A 178 -8.27 3.17 5.23
CA GLN A 178 -7.07 3.68 5.92
C GLN A 178 -5.99 2.64 6.28
N ARG A 179 -6.32 1.34 6.25
CA ARG A 179 -5.36 0.23 6.43
C ARG A 179 -4.51 -0.04 5.18
N LEU A 180 -4.67 0.77 4.14
CA LEU A 180 -3.89 0.73 2.91
C LEU A 180 -3.21 2.08 2.70
N VAL A 181 -1.97 2.03 2.21
CA VAL A 181 -1.35 3.19 1.57
C VAL A 181 -1.82 3.26 0.14
N ALA A 182 -2.18 4.47 -0.26
CA ALA A 182 -2.70 4.86 -1.56
C ALA A 182 -1.61 5.65 -2.30
N ILE A 183 -1.14 5.12 -3.42
CA ILE A 183 -0.11 5.72 -4.28
C ILE A 183 -0.76 6.15 -5.60
N ARG A 184 -0.55 7.42 -5.96
CA ARG A 184 -1.18 8.09 -7.10
C ARG A 184 -0.10 8.66 -8.02
N THR A 185 -0.15 8.27 -9.28
CA THR A 185 0.74 8.74 -10.34
C THR A 185 -0.10 9.02 -11.59
N ASN A 186 0.51 9.54 -12.64
CA ASN A 186 -0.16 9.75 -13.92
C ASN A 186 -0.67 8.43 -14.49
N GLN A 187 -1.88 8.44 -15.05
CA GLN A 187 -2.55 7.22 -15.51
C GLN A 187 -1.71 6.41 -16.52
N LYS A 188 -0.95 7.08 -17.39
CA LYS A 188 -0.04 6.44 -18.36
C LYS A 188 1.15 5.71 -17.72
N ASP A 189 1.53 6.10 -16.51
CA ASP A 189 2.73 5.61 -15.82
C ASP A 189 2.41 4.54 -14.76
N VAL A 190 1.12 4.36 -14.41
CA VAL A 190 0.65 3.44 -13.36
C VAL A 190 1.28 2.06 -13.46
N GLU A 191 1.26 1.44 -14.64
CA GLU A 191 1.77 0.08 -14.82
C GLU A 191 3.29 0.00 -14.62
N LEU A 192 4.03 0.98 -15.14
CA LEU A 192 5.49 1.04 -14.99
C LEU A 192 5.90 1.31 -13.55
N ILE A 193 5.24 2.25 -12.88
CA ILE A 193 5.50 2.55 -11.46
C ILE A 193 5.14 1.35 -10.58
N ALA A 194 4.02 0.66 -10.86
CA ALA A 194 3.68 -0.57 -10.16
C ALA A 194 4.73 -1.67 -10.38
N ALA A 195 5.30 -1.78 -11.59
CA ALA A 195 6.39 -2.71 -11.87
C ALA A 195 7.64 -2.36 -11.03
N LEU A 196 8.12 -1.12 -11.12
CA LEU A 196 9.33 -0.69 -10.41
C LEU A 196 9.20 -0.79 -8.88
N LEU A 197 8.01 -0.50 -8.33
CA LEU A 197 7.72 -0.70 -6.90
C LEU A 197 7.74 -2.18 -6.48
N ASN A 198 7.45 -3.11 -7.39
CA ASN A 198 7.51 -4.55 -7.16
C ASN A 198 8.85 -5.20 -7.53
N SER A 199 9.85 -4.41 -7.92
CA SER A 199 11.22 -4.91 -8.10
C SER A 199 11.86 -5.26 -6.75
N ILE A 200 12.79 -6.21 -6.76
CA ILE A 200 13.55 -6.59 -5.57
C ILE A 200 14.20 -5.40 -4.86
N VAL A 201 14.65 -4.39 -5.61
CA VAL A 201 15.27 -3.17 -5.07
C VAL A 201 14.26 -2.40 -4.20
N SER A 202 13.06 -2.14 -4.72
CA SER A 202 12.02 -1.42 -3.98
C SER A 202 11.49 -2.23 -2.80
N LEU A 203 11.32 -3.55 -2.96
CA LEU A 203 10.88 -4.42 -1.87
C LEU A 203 11.90 -4.49 -0.73
N LEU A 204 13.20 -4.53 -1.05
CA LEU A 204 14.28 -4.42 -0.05
C LEU A 204 14.28 -3.07 0.66
N VAL A 205 14.02 -1.96 -0.05
CA VAL A 205 13.92 -0.64 0.59
C VAL A 205 12.78 -0.63 1.60
N VAL A 206 11.64 -1.23 1.28
CA VAL A 206 10.51 -1.36 2.21
C VAL A 206 10.87 -2.22 3.41
N GLU A 207 11.51 -3.36 3.19
CA GLU A 207 11.86 -4.27 4.29
C GLU A 207 12.92 -3.68 5.23
N LEU A 208 13.98 -3.08 4.68
CA LEU A 208 15.11 -2.56 5.48
C LEU A 208 14.78 -1.27 6.22
N ASN A 209 13.89 -0.43 5.69
CA ASN A 209 13.54 0.86 6.29
C ASN A 209 12.17 0.86 6.98
N GLY A 210 11.40 -0.21 6.85
CA GLY A 210 10.11 -0.36 7.51
C GLY A 210 10.28 -0.56 9.01
N VAL A 211 9.44 0.09 9.81
CA VAL A 211 9.47 -0.09 11.26
C VAL A 211 8.78 -1.40 11.60
N SER A 212 9.46 -2.31 12.29
CA SER A 212 8.83 -3.52 12.81
C SER A 212 7.90 -3.18 13.99
N ARG A 213 6.75 -3.85 14.05
CA ARG A 213 5.82 -3.81 15.17
C ARG A 213 5.84 -5.14 15.91
N ASN A 214 5.37 -5.14 17.16
CA ASN A 214 5.04 -6.35 17.90
C ASN A 214 4.19 -7.26 17.00
N LEU A 215 4.49 -8.57 16.99
CA LEU A 215 3.95 -9.53 16.02
C LEU A 215 4.54 -9.42 14.61
N GLY A 216 5.77 -8.92 14.46
CA GLY A 216 6.64 -9.07 13.28
C GLY A 216 6.05 -8.60 11.95
N ALA A 217 5.07 -7.69 11.95
CA ALA A 217 4.60 -6.99 10.76
C ALA A 217 5.32 -5.64 10.62
N LEU A 218 5.43 -5.10 9.40
CA LEU A 218 5.94 -3.74 9.21
C LEU A 218 4.88 -2.70 9.55
N ASP A 219 5.28 -1.46 9.78
CA ASP A 219 4.42 -0.27 9.83
C ASP A 219 4.86 0.74 8.78
N LEU A 220 4.20 0.69 7.63
CA LEU A 220 4.42 1.59 6.51
C LEU A 220 3.53 2.83 6.66
N ASN A 221 3.90 3.69 7.62
CA ASN A 221 3.18 4.94 7.87
C ASN A 221 3.45 6.00 6.79
N ALA A 222 2.77 7.15 6.86
CA ALA A 222 2.94 8.22 5.87
C ALA A 222 4.39 8.76 5.82
N ASP A 223 5.07 8.79 6.97
CA ASP A 223 6.45 9.29 7.07
C ASP A 223 7.44 8.35 6.40
N PHE A 224 7.20 7.04 6.44
CA PHE A 224 7.99 6.06 5.69
C PHE A 224 8.00 6.41 4.20
N PHE A 225 6.83 6.62 3.59
CA PHE A 225 6.76 6.93 2.16
C PHE A 225 7.31 8.30 1.81
N LYS A 226 7.24 9.27 2.72
CA LYS A 226 7.81 10.61 2.51
C LYS A 226 9.33 10.62 2.64
N THR A 227 9.90 9.84 3.56
CA THR A 227 11.30 10.03 3.99
C THR A 227 12.22 8.84 3.71
N LYS A 228 11.67 7.64 3.54
CA LYS A 228 12.44 6.39 3.43
C LYS A 228 12.22 5.62 2.14
N MET A 229 11.04 5.73 1.54
CA MET A 229 10.75 5.04 0.29
C MET A 229 11.66 5.57 -0.83
N LYS A 230 12.18 4.64 -1.63
CA LYS A 230 12.95 4.92 -2.83
C LYS A 230 12.51 4.00 -3.96
N ILE A 231 12.61 4.48 -5.19
CA ILE A 231 12.33 3.71 -6.40
C ILE A 231 13.46 3.94 -7.41
N LEU A 232 13.71 2.95 -8.27
CA LEU A 232 14.53 3.14 -9.46
C LEU A 232 13.88 4.19 -10.38
N ASP A 233 14.67 5.14 -10.88
CA ASP A 233 14.15 6.27 -11.67
C ASP A 233 13.52 5.81 -13.00
N PRO A 234 12.20 5.97 -13.22
CA PRO A 234 11.58 5.64 -14.49
C PRO A 234 12.09 6.49 -15.66
N ASN A 235 12.73 7.65 -15.41
CA ASN A 235 13.28 8.53 -16.44
C ASN A 235 14.62 8.04 -17.01
N LEU A 236 15.32 7.15 -16.30
CA LEU A 236 16.57 6.54 -16.79
C LEU A 236 16.31 5.40 -17.79
N LEU A 237 15.04 4.98 -17.94
CA LEU A 237 14.65 3.93 -18.87
C LEU A 237 14.33 4.50 -20.25
N ASP A 238 14.94 3.91 -21.28
CA ASP A 238 14.52 4.10 -22.65
C ASP A 238 13.21 3.34 -22.96
N THR A 239 12.66 3.58 -24.15
CA THR A 239 11.40 2.94 -24.60
C THR A 239 11.51 1.42 -24.62
N LYS A 240 12.68 0.88 -24.98
CA LYS A 240 12.92 -0.56 -25.04
C LYS A 240 12.90 -1.18 -23.65
N GLY A 241 13.64 -0.61 -22.70
CA GLY A 241 13.69 -1.05 -21.30
C GLY A 241 12.32 -1.00 -20.63
N LYS A 242 11.54 0.07 -20.85
CA LYS A 242 10.15 0.13 -20.37
C LYS A 242 9.29 -1.01 -20.92
N LYS A 243 9.38 -1.30 -22.22
CA LYS A 243 8.63 -2.38 -22.87
C LYS A 243 9.03 -3.75 -22.34
N GLU A 244 10.32 -4.01 -22.16
CA GLU A 244 10.83 -5.28 -21.65
C GLU A 244 10.41 -5.54 -20.20
N ILE A 245 10.55 -4.53 -19.33
CA ILE A 245 10.09 -4.59 -17.93
C ILE A 245 8.60 -4.92 -17.87
N LEU A 246 7.77 -4.17 -18.61
CA LEU A 246 6.32 -4.40 -18.63
C LEU A 246 5.95 -5.78 -19.19
N GLY A 247 6.70 -6.26 -20.20
CA GLY A 247 6.53 -7.60 -20.77
C GLY A 247 6.71 -8.72 -19.74
N LYS A 248 7.70 -8.60 -18.85
CA LYS A 248 7.92 -9.56 -17.75
C LYS A 248 7.03 -9.32 -16.54
N PHE A 249 6.65 -8.07 -16.28
CA PHE A 249 5.79 -7.71 -15.16
C PHE A 249 4.36 -8.24 -15.32
N ARG A 250 3.77 -8.17 -16.52
CA ARG A 250 2.36 -8.55 -16.74
C ARG A 250 2.01 -9.99 -16.35
N PRO A 251 2.79 -11.03 -16.73
CA PRO A 251 2.55 -12.41 -16.28
C PRO A 251 2.66 -12.54 -14.76
N LEU A 252 3.73 -11.98 -14.18
CA LEU A 252 3.96 -11.96 -12.74
C LEU A 252 2.79 -11.29 -12.01
N ALA A 253 2.27 -10.20 -12.56
CA ALA A 253 1.23 -9.41 -11.91
C ALA A 253 -0.13 -10.11 -11.87
N LYS A 254 -0.40 -11.01 -12.82
CA LYS A 254 -1.65 -11.78 -12.90
C LYS A 254 -1.66 -13.00 -12.00
N ARG A 255 -0.49 -13.56 -11.66
CA ARG A 255 -0.44 -14.73 -10.79
C ARG A 255 -0.57 -14.38 -9.31
N LYS A 256 -0.92 -15.40 -8.53
CA LYS A 256 -0.91 -15.29 -7.07
C LYS A 256 0.54 -15.12 -6.58
N ILE A 257 0.74 -14.14 -5.71
CA ILE A 257 2.01 -13.89 -5.03
C ILE A 257 2.15 -14.84 -3.86
N GLU A 258 3.29 -15.52 -3.80
CA GLU A 258 3.62 -16.47 -2.74
C GLU A 258 4.17 -15.73 -1.51
N ASN A 259 4.37 -16.47 -0.42
CA ASN A 259 5.14 -15.95 0.69
C ASN A 259 6.61 -15.78 0.26
N TYR A 260 7.35 -14.90 0.94
CA TYR A 260 8.74 -14.56 0.61
C TYR A 260 9.68 -15.78 0.49
N ASP A 261 9.47 -16.84 1.28
CA ASP A 261 10.25 -18.08 1.26
C ASP A 261 10.13 -18.84 -0.07
N LYS A 262 9.06 -18.60 -0.85
CA LYS A 262 8.77 -19.27 -2.12
C LYS A 262 8.72 -18.33 -3.31
N GLU A 263 8.47 -17.04 -3.10
CA GLU A 263 8.27 -16.06 -4.17
C GLU A 263 9.54 -15.86 -5.00
N PHE A 264 10.70 -15.72 -4.34
CA PHE A 264 11.96 -15.35 -4.97
C PHE A 264 12.70 -16.53 -5.63
N SER A 265 12.14 -17.74 -5.59
CA SER A 265 12.58 -18.88 -6.40
C SER A 265 11.74 -19.07 -7.68
N LYS A 266 10.67 -18.29 -7.88
CA LYS A 266 9.80 -18.44 -9.06
C LYS A 266 10.50 -17.94 -10.34
N PRO A 267 10.48 -18.71 -11.44
CA PRO A 267 11.15 -18.32 -12.68
C PRO A 267 10.68 -16.99 -13.26
N ASP A 268 9.39 -16.66 -13.15
CA ASP A 268 8.84 -15.40 -13.64
C ASP A 268 9.29 -14.19 -12.80
N ARG A 269 9.37 -14.36 -11.48
CA ARG A 269 9.96 -13.39 -10.53
C ARG A 269 11.43 -13.14 -10.85
N VAL A 270 12.22 -14.21 -10.97
CA VAL A 270 13.65 -14.14 -11.36
C VAL A 270 13.81 -13.42 -12.69
N GLY A 271 13.01 -13.80 -13.70
CA GLY A 271 13.04 -13.17 -15.01
C GLY A 271 12.69 -11.68 -14.97
N PHE A 272 11.68 -11.32 -14.18
CA PHE A 272 11.28 -9.92 -13.98
C PHE A 272 12.40 -9.10 -13.32
N ASP A 273 12.94 -9.54 -12.18
CA ASP A 273 13.96 -8.78 -11.46
C ASP A 273 15.29 -8.70 -12.24
N LYS A 274 15.69 -9.76 -12.98
CA LYS A 274 16.83 -9.68 -13.92
C LYS A 274 16.61 -8.60 -14.98
N THR A 275 15.39 -8.52 -15.54
CA THR A 275 15.06 -7.54 -16.59
C THR A 275 15.13 -6.12 -16.05
N VAL A 276 14.62 -5.89 -14.84
CA VAL A 276 14.74 -4.60 -14.16
C VAL A 276 16.21 -4.26 -13.93
N LEU A 277 16.98 -5.16 -13.29
CA LEU A 277 18.39 -4.88 -12.99
C LEU A 277 19.21 -4.57 -14.25
N ASN A 278 19.04 -5.36 -15.31
CA ASN A 278 19.73 -5.15 -16.58
C ASN A 278 19.36 -3.80 -17.23
N ALA A 279 18.08 -3.42 -17.21
CA ALA A 279 17.61 -2.16 -17.78
C ALA A 279 18.19 -0.91 -17.07
N PHE A 280 18.64 -1.06 -15.82
CA PHE A 280 19.34 -0.04 -15.05
C PHE A 280 20.87 -0.22 -15.02
N GLY A 281 21.41 -1.13 -15.83
CA GLY A 281 22.86 -1.34 -15.98
C GLY A 281 23.53 -2.08 -14.82
N TYR A 282 22.76 -2.84 -14.03
CA TYR A 282 23.32 -3.62 -12.92
C TYR A 282 23.76 -5.03 -13.33
N ASP A 283 24.85 -5.48 -12.72
CA ASP A 283 25.33 -6.86 -12.83
C ASP A 283 24.31 -7.84 -12.24
N LEU A 284 23.90 -8.84 -13.04
CA LEU A 284 22.90 -9.84 -12.64
C LEU A 284 23.40 -10.81 -11.56
N GLY A 285 24.71 -10.94 -11.37
CA GLY A 285 25.33 -11.72 -10.30
C GLY A 285 25.00 -11.21 -8.89
N ILE A 286 24.47 -9.98 -8.78
CA ILE A 286 23.99 -9.42 -7.51
C ILE A 286 22.64 -10.00 -7.06
N LEU A 287 21.83 -10.53 -7.98
CA LEU A 287 20.44 -10.91 -7.72
C LEU A 287 20.30 -11.99 -6.61
N PRO A 288 21.11 -13.08 -6.60
CA PRO A 288 21.02 -14.06 -5.52
C PRO A 288 21.30 -13.45 -4.14
N LYS A 289 22.20 -12.46 -4.06
CA LYS A 289 22.52 -11.76 -2.81
C LYS A 289 21.35 -10.87 -2.35
N LEU A 290 20.71 -10.16 -3.28
CA LEU A 290 19.52 -9.35 -2.98
C LEU A 290 18.37 -10.22 -2.45
N TYR A 291 18.12 -11.38 -3.07
CA TYR A 291 17.10 -12.31 -2.60
C TYR A 291 17.41 -12.88 -1.23
N LYS A 292 18.65 -13.33 -1.01
CA LYS A 292 19.08 -13.82 0.29
C LYS A 292 18.88 -12.75 1.37
N LEU A 293 19.34 -11.53 1.13
CA LEU A 293 19.18 -10.41 2.05
C LEU A 293 17.71 -10.15 2.40
N LEU A 294 16.82 -10.14 1.40
CA LEU A 294 15.40 -9.91 1.63
C LEU A 294 14.79 -11.04 2.47
N ILE A 295 15.06 -12.30 2.09
CA ILE A 295 14.54 -13.48 2.79
C ILE A 295 15.02 -13.51 4.24
N ASP A 296 16.31 -13.30 4.47
CA ASP A 296 16.91 -13.29 5.81
C ASP A 296 16.33 -12.16 6.67
N THR A 297 16.14 -10.96 6.10
CA THR A 297 15.56 -9.82 6.83
C THR A 297 14.09 -10.09 7.21
N VAL A 298 13.30 -10.64 6.29
CA VAL A 298 11.91 -11.01 6.57
C VAL A 298 11.83 -12.14 7.60
N ASN A 299 12.66 -13.18 7.48
CA ASN A 299 12.77 -14.26 8.46
C ASN A 299 13.02 -13.69 9.86
N ASN A 300 14.08 -12.89 10.01
CA ASN A 300 14.44 -12.26 11.28
C ASN A 300 13.27 -11.47 11.88
N ARG A 301 12.59 -10.64 11.07
CA ARG A 301 11.43 -9.86 11.52
C ARG A 301 10.24 -10.74 11.94
N VAL A 302 9.96 -11.79 11.19
CA VAL A 302 8.81 -12.67 11.43
C VAL A 302 9.05 -13.62 12.60
N GLU A 303 10.30 -14.04 12.82
CA GLU A 303 10.69 -14.92 13.95
C GLU A 303 10.79 -14.18 15.28
N MET A 304 10.99 -12.85 15.28
CA MET A 304 10.89 -12.02 16.49
C MET A 304 9.52 -12.11 17.19
N LYS A 305 8.50 -12.71 16.57
CA LYS A 305 7.21 -13.00 17.23
C LYS A 305 7.31 -14.13 18.26
N ASN A 306 8.31 -14.99 18.14
CA ASN A 306 8.49 -16.21 18.92
C ASN A 306 9.57 -16.06 20.01
N LYS A 307 10.13 -14.85 20.17
CA LYS A 307 11.07 -14.47 21.24
C LYS A 307 10.38 -13.51 22.18
#